data_AF-A0A955PTW0-F1
#
_entry.id   AF-A0A955PTW0-F1
#
_cell.length_a   1.000
_cell.length_b   1.000
_cell.length_c   1.000
_cell.angle_alpha   90.00
_cell.angle_beta   90.00
_cell.angle_gamma   90.00
#
_symmetry.space_group_name_H-M   'P 1'
#
loop_
_entity.id
_entity.type
_entity.pdbx_description
1 polymer ?
#
loop_
_entity_poly.entity_id
_entity_poly.type
_entity_poly.pdbx_seq_one_letter_code
_entity_poly.pdbx_strand_id
1 'polypeptide(L)'
;MNTNTLVQKLWNYCNVLRDDGMSYGDYVEQLTYLLFLKMADERAQPPYNQASIVPGAYSWPSLLAKDGDELFDHYRHVLEALGQHRGTLGLIFGKAQNKFQDPAKLRRVIADLIDAETWTILGADVKGDA
;
A
#
# COMPACT_ATOMS: atom_id res chain seq x y z
N MET A 1 -2.99 -0.57 -20.41
CA MET A 1 -2.06 -1.65 -19.98
C MET A 1 -2.91 -2.78 -19.41
N ASN A 2 -2.60 -4.04 -19.73
CA ASN A 2 -3.38 -5.19 -19.26
C ASN A 2 -3.20 -5.36 -17.74
N THR A 3 -4.31 -5.44 -17.00
CA THR A 3 -4.35 -5.70 -15.55
C THR A 3 -3.46 -6.88 -15.14
N ASN A 4 -3.39 -7.90 -15.99
CA ASN A 4 -2.58 -9.10 -15.83
C ASN A 4 -1.07 -8.80 -15.76
N THR A 5 -0.54 -7.80 -16.48
CA THR A 5 0.92 -7.52 -16.45
C THR A 5 1.35 -6.82 -15.15
N LEU A 6 0.48 -6.04 -14.52
CA LEU A 6 0.74 -5.41 -13.23
C LEU A 6 0.76 -6.43 -12.09
N VAL A 7 -0.27 -7.28 -12.03
CA VAL A 7 -0.36 -8.36 -11.03
C VAL A 7 0.88 -9.27 -11.13
N GLN A 8 1.34 -9.57 -12.35
CA GLN A 8 2.59 -10.31 -12.57
C GLN A 8 3.83 -9.55 -12.08
N LYS A 9 3.93 -8.23 -12.27
CA LYS A 9 5.06 -7.45 -11.73
C LYS A 9 5.10 -7.49 -10.20
N LEU A 10 3.96 -7.36 -9.53
CA LEU A 10 3.88 -7.48 -8.07
C LEU A 10 4.22 -8.90 -7.61
N TRP A 11 3.72 -9.94 -8.29
CA TRP A 11 4.09 -11.31 -7.93
C TRP A 11 5.56 -11.61 -8.17
N ASN A 12 6.15 -11.09 -9.25
CA ASN A 12 7.58 -11.24 -9.49
C ASN A 12 8.42 -10.55 -8.41
N TYR A 13 7.96 -9.42 -7.88
CA TYR A 13 8.65 -8.73 -6.79
C TYR A 13 8.50 -9.45 -5.44
N CYS A 14 7.45 -10.25 -5.24
CA CYS A 14 7.31 -11.14 -4.08
C CYS A 14 8.52 -12.08 -3.93
N ASN A 15 9.06 -12.60 -5.04
CA ASN A 15 10.21 -13.50 -4.99
C ASN A 15 11.45 -12.78 -4.44
N VAL A 16 11.66 -11.52 -4.83
CA VAL A 16 12.78 -10.69 -4.33
C VAL A 16 12.63 -10.44 -2.82
N LEU A 17 11.42 -10.13 -2.35
CA LEU A 17 11.16 -9.90 -0.92
C LEU A 17 11.26 -11.18 -0.10
N ARG A 18 10.94 -12.33 -0.69
CA ARG A 18 11.10 -13.63 -0.04
C ARG A 18 12.57 -13.97 0.21
N ASP A 19 13.45 -13.63 -0.72
CA ASP A 19 14.90 -13.84 -0.56
C ASP A 19 15.48 -12.98 0.58
N ASP A 20 14.79 -11.88 0.92
CA ASP A 20 15.04 -11.03 2.09
C ASP A 20 14.39 -11.53 3.40
N GLY A 21 13.70 -12.68 3.37
CA GLY A 21 13.08 -13.28 4.54
C GLY A 21 11.61 -12.92 4.78
N MET A 22 10.98 -12.15 3.88
CA MET A 22 9.53 -11.88 3.98
C MET A 22 8.72 -13.11 3.57
N SER A 23 7.80 -13.57 4.43
CA SER A 23 6.91 -14.66 4.04
C SER A 23 5.89 -14.19 2.98
N TYR A 24 5.31 -15.13 2.23
CA TYR A 24 4.23 -14.80 1.30
C TYR A 24 3.02 -14.17 2.00
N GLY A 25 2.69 -14.65 3.20
CA GLY A 25 1.61 -14.10 4.01
C GLY A 25 1.89 -12.65 4.41
N ASP A 26 3.11 -12.38 4.89
CA ASP A 26 3.54 -11.01 5.21
C ASP A 26 3.48 -10.11 3.97
N TYR A 27 3.95 -10.59 2.81
CA TYR A 27 3.91 -9.82 1.57
C TYR A 27 2.48 -9.41 1.18
N VAL A 28 1.54 -10.36 1.21
CA VAL A 28 0.12 -10.09 0.91
C VAL A 28 -0.48 -9.11 1.92
N GLU A 29 -0.11 -9.24 3.20
CA GLU A 29 -0.54 -8.31 4.25
C GLU A 29 -0.03 -6.89 3.99
N GLN A 30 1.28 -6.72 3.71
CA GLN A 30 1.87 -5.41 3.41
C GLN A 30 1.25 -4.78 2.16
N LEU A 31 1.04 -5.58 1.10
CA LEU A 31 0.36 -5.11 -0.11
C LEU A 31 -1.07 -4.65 0.21
N THR A 32 -1.80 -5.36 1.05
CA THR A 32 -3.16 -5.00 1.43
C THR A 32 -3.20 -3.62 2.09
N TYR A 33 -2.25 -3.34 2.99
CA TYR A 33 -2.12 -2.02 3.63
C TYR A 33 -1.80 -0.91 2.63
N LEU A 34 -0.81 -1.14 1.77
CA LEU A 34 -0.38 -0.13 0.79
C LEU A 34 -1.47 0.15 -0.25
N LEU A 35 -2.15 -0.89 -0.75
CA LEU A 35 -3.25 -0.75 -1.68
C LEU A 35 -4.44 -0.04 -1.05
N PHE A 36 -4.75 -0.31 0.22
CA PHE A 36 -5.79 0.43 0.93
C PHE A 36 -5.48 1.93 0.97
N LEU A 37 -4.24 2.30 1.34
CA LEU A 37 -3.80 3.69 1.38
C LEU A 37 -3.86 4.35 0.00
N LYS A 38 -3.37 3.68 -1.05
CA LYS A 38 -3.41 4.16 -2.42
C LYS A 38 -4.85 4.38 -2.91
N MET A 39 -5.73 3.41 -2.69
CA MET A 39 -7.14 3.51 -3.12
C MET A 39 -7.90 4.58 -2.33
N ALA A 40 -7.59 4.78 -1.05
CA ALA A 40 -8.17 5.85 -0.25
C ALA A 40 -7.75 7.24 -0.78
N ASP A 41 -6.48 7.39 -1.17
CA ASP A 41 -5.98 8.61 -1.80
C ASP A 41 -6.63 8.87 -3.16
N GLU A 42 -6.66 7.88 -4.06
CA GLU A 42 -7.29 8.02 -5.38
C GLU A 42 -8.77 8.42 -5.30
N ARG A 43 -9.51 7.89 -4.32
CA ARG A 43 -10.92 8.26 -4.09
C ARG A 43 -11.09 9.68 -3.54
N ALA A 44 -10.08 10.20 -2.85
CA ALA A 44 -10.10 11.56 -2.33
C ALA A 44 -9.83 12.60 -3.43
N GLN A 45 -9.22 12.18 -4.54
CA GLN A 45 -8.94 13.03 -5.69
C GLN A 45 -10.12 13.08 -6.68
N PRO A 46 -10.13 14.07 -7.60
CA PRO A 46 -11.03 14.05 -8.75
C PRO A 46 -10.87 12.75 -9.56
N PRO A 47 -11.96 12.17 -10.09
CA PRO A 47 -13.33 12.72 -10.16
C PRO A 47 -14.19 12.46 -8.93
N TYR A 48 -13.74 11.61 -7.99
CA TYR A 48 -14.59 11.10 -6.91
C TYR A 48 -14.75 12.09 -5.75
N ASN A 49 -13.68 12.81 -5.39
CA ASN A 49 -13.67 13.83 -4.33
C ASN A 49 -14.31 13.35 -3.00
N GLN A 50 -14.11 12.08 -2.64
CA GLN A 50 -14.65 11.51 -1.42
C GLN A 50 -13.84 11.96 -0.20
N ALA A 51 -14.51 12.13 0.95
CA ALA A 51 -13.79 12.37 2.19
C ALA A 51 -12.91 11.16 2.53
N SER A 52 -11.59 11.36 2.58
CA SER A 52 -10.67 10.32 3.01
C SER A 52 -10.84 10.05 4.51
N ILE A 53 -10.93 8.77 4.87
CA ILE A 53 -10.91 8.36 6.28
C ILE A 53 -9.48 8.35 6.84
N VAL A 54 -8.46 8.38 5.98
CA VAL A 54 -7.04 8.36 6.37
C VAL A 54 -6.60 9.79 6.69
N PRO A 55 -6.06 10.05 7.90
CA PRO A 55 -5.51 11.37 8.23
C PRO A 55 -4.38 11.77 7.29
N GLY A 56 -4.31 13.06 6.92
CA GLY A 56 -3.33 13.56 5.95
C GLY A 56 -1.87 13.24 6.31
N ALA A 57 -1.52 13.27 7.59
CA ALA A 57 -0.17 12.93 8.07
C ALA A 57 0.24 11.47 7.80
N TYR A 58 -0.72 10.58 7.56
CA TYR A 58 -0.52 9.15 7.31
C TYR A 58 -1.06 8.70 5.95
N SER A 59 -1.29 9.66 5.05
CA SER A 59 -1.85 9.45 3.72
C SER A 59 -0.82 8.89 2.73
N TRP A 60 -1.28 8.43 1.56
CA TRP A 60 -0.38 7.97 0.49
C TRP A 60 0.65 9.03 0.06
N PRO A 61 0.28 10.31 -0.16
CA PRO A 61 1.26 11.36 -0.47
C PRO A 61 2.32 11.55 0.63
N SER A 62 1.96 11.30 1.89
CA SER A 62 2.92 11.39 3.00
C SER A 62 4.03 10.33 2.90
N LEU A 63 3.72 9.14 2.35
CA LEU A 63 4.73 8.11 2.07
C LEU A 63 5.61 8.50 0.89
N LEU A 64 5.01 9.00 -0.21
CA LEU A 64 5.77 9.41 -1.40
C LEU A 64 6.73 10.57 -1.14
N ALA A 65 6.45 11.41 -0.14
CA ALA A 65 7.29 12.52 0.25
C ALA A 65 8.57 12.11 1.01
N LYS A 66 8.73 10.82 1.35
CA LYS A 66 9.86 10.29 2.13
C LYS A 66 10.69 9.31 1.31
N ASP A 67 11.95 9.13 1.70
CA ASP A 67 12.85 8.14 1.09
C ASP A 67 13.78 7.52 2.13
N GLY A 68 14.43 6.41 1.78
CA GLY A 68 15.38 5.71 2.64
C GLY A 68 14.84 5.39 4.03
N ASP A 69 15.66 5.58 5.05
CA ASP A 69 15.30 5.30 6.45
C ASP A 69 14.09 6.12 6.93
N GLU A 70 13.95 7.36 6.43
CA GLU A 70 12.81 8.21 6.79
C GLU A 70 11.49 7.62 6.27
N LEU A 71 11.48 7.08 5.05
CA LEU A 71 10.31 6.35 4.54
C LEU A 71 10.01 5.12 5.39
N PHE A 72 11.04 4.37 5.77
CA PHE A 72 10.89 3.14 6.53
C PHE A 72 10.29 3.39 7.91
N ASP A 73 10.80 4.40 8.62
CA ASP A 73 10.27 4.84 9.90
C ASP A 73 8.88 5.44 9.77
N HIS A 74 8.64 6.25 8.73
CA HIS A 74 7.33 6.84 8.49
C HIS A 74 6.28 5.77 8.21
N TYR A 75 6.59 4.77 7.38
CA TYR A 75 5.67 3.67 7.12
C TYR A 75 5.32 2.88 8.39
N ARG A 76 6.30 2.65 9.28
CA ARG A 76 6.04 2.05 10.59
C ARG A 76 5.06 2.89 11.41
N HIS A 77 5.26 4.21 11.49
CA HIS A 77 4.36 5.10 12.22
C HIS A 77 2.97 5.19 11.58
N VAL A 78 2.86 5.13 10.25
CA VAL A 78 1.57 5.05 9.54
C VAL A 78 0.79 3.82 10.00
N LEU A 79 1.41 2.64 9.96
CA LEU A 79 0.74 1.39 10.37
C LEU A 79 0.30 1.43 11.83
N GLU A 80 1.19 1.89 12.73
CA GLU A 80 0.89 2.01 14.15
C GLU A 80 -0.25 2.99 14.41
N ALA A 81 -0.17 4.21 13.87
CA ALA A 81 -1.16 5.25 14.10
C ALA A 81 -2.53 4.82 13.59
N LEU A 82 -2.61 4.28 12.36
CA LEU A 82 -3.87 3.79 11.78
C LEU A 82 -4.44 2.60 12.56
N GLY A 83 -3.60 1.73 13.11
CA GLY A 83 -4.01 0.62 13.96
C GLY A 83 -4.62 1.06 15.30
N GLN A 84 -4.32 2.27 15.79
CA GLN A 84 -4.91 2.83 17.02
C GLN A 84 -6.26 3.52 16.80
N HIS A 85 -6.67 3.75 15.54
CA HIS A 85 -7.97 4.35 15.26
C HIS A 85 -9.13 3.40 15.58
N ARG A 86 -10.28 3.95 15.96
CA ARG A 86 -11.52 3.16 16.08
C ARG A 86 -12.16 2.93 14.71
N GLY A 87 -13.01 1.92 14.61
CA GLY A 87 -13.77 1.62 13.38
C GLY A 87 -12.90 0.97 12.31
N THR A 88 -13.16 1.28 11.04
CA THR A 88 -12.57 0.58 9.88
C THR A 88 -11.05 0.59 9.87
N LEU A 89 -10.41 1.71 10.22
CA LEU A 89 -8.95 1.79 10.23
C LEU A 89 -8.32 0.84 11.26
N GLY A 90 -8.80 0.81 12.50
CA GLY A 90 -8.29 -0.12 13.52
C GLY A 90 -8.59 -1.58 13.21
N LEU A 91 -9.66 -1.87 12.46
CA LEU A 91 -9.95 -3.24 11.99
C LEU A 91 -8.95 -3.71 10.93
N ILE A 92 -8.53 -2.81 10.02
CA ILE A 92 -7.61 -3.14 8.93
C ILE A 92 -6.17 -3.17 9.44
N PHE A 93 -5.75 -2.12 10.16
CA PHE A 93 -4.37 -1.90 10.58
C PHE A 93 -4.09 -2.38 12.02
N GLY A 94 -5.04 -3.08 12.64
CA GLY A 94 -4.91 -3.55 14.00
C GLY A 94 -3.70 -4.45 14.18
N LYS A 95 -2.74 -4.03 15.01
CA LYS A 95 -1.44 -4.70 15.22
C LYS A 95 -0.60 -4.86 13.95
N ALA A 96 -0.87 -4.06 12.91
CA ALA A 96 -0.06 -4.03 11.70
C ALA A 96 1.40 -3.70 12.06
N GLN A 97 2.32 -4.37 11.39
CA GLN A 97 3.76 -4.13 11.53
C GLN A 97 4.39 -4.04 10.15
N ASN A 98 5.41 -3.20 10.03
CA ASN A 98 6.25 -3.20 8.85
C ASN A 98 7.05 -4.51 8.81
N LYS A 99 6.95 -5.26 7.71
CA LYS A 99 7.67 -6.52 7.48
C LYS A 99 8.83 -6.39 6.49
N PHE A 100 8.98 -5.24 5.83
CA PHE A 100 10.12 -4.98 4.96
C PHE A 100 11.41 -4.95 5.77
N GLN A 101 12.49 -5.46 5.19
CA GLN A 101 13.83 -5.42 5.80
C GLN A 101 14.72 -4.34 5.16
N ASP A 102 14.37 -3.91 3.94
CA ASP A 102 15.16 -3.00 3.13
C ASP A 102 14.30 -1.79 2.72
N PRO A 103 14.68 -0.57 3.14
CA PRO A 103 13.99 0.66 2.77
C PRO A 103 13.88 0.88 1.26
N ALA A 104 14.91 0.50 0.49
CA ALA A 104 14.90 0.65 -0.96
C ALA A 104 13.84 -0.27 -1.61
N LYS A 105 13.63 -1.46 -1.04
CA LYS A 105 12.59 -2.37 -1.52
C LYS A 105 11.19 -1.88 -1.17
N LEU A 106 11.00 -1.33 0.02
CA LEU A 106 9.75 -0.65 0.39
C LEU A 106 9.45 0.50 -0.58
N ARG A 107 10.43 1.37 -0.82
CA ARG A 107 10.32 2.50 -1.77
C ARG A 107 9.95 2.05 -3.18
N ARG A 108 10.53 0.94 -3.64
CA ARG A 108 10.22 0.36 -4.94
C ARG A 108 8.78 -0.14 -5.03
N VAL A 109 8.27 -0.82 -4.01
CA VAL A 109 6.86 -1.25 -3.98
C VAL A 109 5.94 -0.03 -4.02
N ILE A 110 6.21 0.97 -3.17
CA ILE A 110 5.36 2.15 -3.04
C ILE A 110 5.30 2.94 -4.34
N ALA A 111 6.42 3.52 -4.80
CA ALA A 111 6.33 4.48 -5.89
C ALA A 111 6.57 3.90 -7.28
N ASP A 112 7.30 2.79 -7.41
CA ASP A 112 7.65 2.27 -8.73
C ASP A 112 6.66 1.18 -9.20
N LEU A 113 5.95 0.53 -8.27
CA LEU A 113 4.97 -0.53 -8.58
C LEU A 113 3.53 -0.09 -8.32
N ILE A 114 3.21 0.42 -7.13
CA ILE A 114 1.83 0.76 -6.77
C ILE A 114 1.46 2.15 -7.29
N ASP A 115 2.29 3.18 -7.07
CA ASP A 115 1.94 4.54 -7.44
C ASP A 115 1.87 4.77 -8.96
N ALA A 116 2.64 4.00 -9.72
CA ALA A 116 2.70 4.06 -11.18
C ALA A 116 1.38 3.65 -11.88
N GLU A 117 0.38 3.17 -11.13
CA GLU A 117 -0.85 2.59 -11.66
C GLU A 117 -2.09 3.14 -10.93
N THR A 118 -3.27 3.03 -11.56
CA THR A 118 -4.55 3.44 -10.97
C THR A 118 -5.35 2.23 -10.49
N TRP A 119 -5.55 2.12 -9.18
CA TRP A 119 -6.08 0.91 -8.52
C TRP A 119 -7.60 0.90 -8.34
N THR A 120 -8.22 2.07 -8.24
CA THR A 120 -9.67 2.23 -8.16
C THR A 120 -10.40 1.73 -9.40
N ILE A 121 -9.77 1.84 -10.57
CA ILE A 121 -10.30 1.34 -11.85
C ILE A 121 -10.15 -0.19 -11.93
N LEU A 122 -9.02 -0.73 -11.46
CA LEU A 122 -8.76 -2.17 -11.42
C LEU A 122 -9.79 -2.94 -10.58
N GLY A 123 -10.23 -2.37 -9.44
CA GLY A 123 -11.23 -2.99 -8.58
C GLY A 123 -12.64 -3.08 -9.18
N ALA A 124 -12.95 -2.28 -10.21
CA ALA A 124 -14.21 -2.36 -10.94
C ALA A 124 -14.17 -3.45 -12.03
N ASP A 125 -13.03 -3.58 -12.71
CA ASP A 125 -12.81 -4.54 -13.81
C ASP A 125 -12.64 -5.98 -13.29
N VAL A 126 -11.87 -6.17 -12.20
CA VAL A 126 -11.64 -7.50 -11.59
C VAL A 126 -12.90 -8.07 -10.93
N LYS A 127 -13.87 -7.23 -10.57
CA LYS A 127 -15.19 -7.68 -10.09
C LYS A 127 -16.17 -8.01 -11.22
N GLY A 128 -15.89 -7.63 -12.46
CA GLY A 128 -16.71 -7.92 -13.63
C GLY A 128 -16.43 -9.27 -14.29
N ASP A 129 -15.28 -9.88 -14.00
CA ASP A 129 -14.82 -11.15 -14.57
C ASP A 129 -14.96 -12.36 -13.61
N ALA A 130 -15.90 -12.30 -12.65
CA ALA A 130 -16.23 -13.41 -11.76
C ALA A 130 -17.65 -13.94 -12.00
#